data_AF-A0A3B9HA28-F1
#
_entry.id   AF-A0A3B9HA28-F1
#
_cell.length_a   1.000
_cell.length_b   1.000
_cell.length_c   1.000
_cell.angle_alpha   90.00
_cell.angle_beta   90.00
_cell.angle_gamma   90.00
#
_symmetry.space_group_name_H-M   'P 1'
#
loop_
_entity.id
_entity.type
_entity.pdbx_description
1 polymer ?
#
loop_
_entity_poly.entity_id
_entity_poly.type
_entity_poly.pdbx_seq_one_letter_code
_entity_poly.pdbx_strand_id
1 'polypeptide(L)'
;MQFFWINKSINTQMETINIQKKNIEIENQQFENRVYIALTTVRDKLISLNDEAAGFYLDPVKQITKNYFVVSFYDTLNHELLESFLVEEFKQKHILEAFEYGIYDCFSDSIIYDKYVGLSDATQNAEKISAKQQKWDHDGHYFGVYFPNRIDMAPSEASKISYPLTITSIIIVLIIAIFAYAISIILRQKRLSEIRNDFINNMTHELKTPISTINISADVLLRKDTLENPERIQQYAKIIRAENNRLESQVEKVLQLAKLEKDQIQLNKSIINLHTLIKEVSETFEITINEREGKLNLDLSAI
;
A
#
# COMPACT_ATOMS: atom_id res chain seq x y z
N MET A 1 21.59 10.08 -17.79
CA MET A 1 21.33 8.92 -18.68
C MET A 1 20.07 8.14 -18.32
N GLN A 2 19.85 7.77 -17.06
CA GLN A 2 18.68 6.95 -16.65
C GLN A 2 17.31 7.60 -16.93
N PHE A 3 17.19 8.92 -16.71
CA PHE A 3 15.96 9.67 -16.97
C PHE A 3 15.55 9.72 -18.45
N PHE A 4 16.53 9.72 -19.36
CA PHE A 4 16.30 9.69 -20.80
C PHE A 4 15.71 8.36 -21.26
N TRP A 5 16.22 7.24 -20.72
CA TRP A 5 15.70 5.90 -21.02
C TRP A 5 14.30 5.66 -20.47
N ILE A 6 13.99 6.20 -19.28
CA ILE A 6 12.64 6.14 -18.71
C ILE A 6 11.65 6.91 -19.59
N ASN A 7 11.98 8.14 -19.98
CA ASN A 7 11.08 8.96 -20.80
C ASN A 7 10.88 8.36 -22.20
N LYS A 8 11.95 7.81 -22.80
CA LYS A 8 11.88 7.09 -24.08
C LYS A 8 11.01 5.85 -23.99
N SER A 9 11.14 5.06 -22.91
CA SER A 9 10.31 3.87 -22.69
C SER A 9 8.83 4.22 -22.53
N ILE A 10 8.52 5.28 -21.79
CA ILE A 10 7.13 5.75 -21.63
C ILE A 10 6.54 6.18 -22.98
N ASN A 11 7.28 6.94 -23.78
CA ASN A 11 6.82 7.39 -25.09
C ASN A 11 6.56 6.22 -26.05
N THR A 12 7.45 5.23 -26.09
CA THR A 12 7.26 4.02 -26.93
C THR A 12 6.06 3.18 -26.48
N GLN A 13 5.82 3.07 -25.17
CA GLN A 13 4.64 2.39 -24.65
C GLN A 13 3.35 3.14 -25.03
N MET A 14 3.34 4.47 -24.90
CA MET A 14 2.19 5.30 -25.29
C MET A 14 1.88 5.19 -26.79
N GLU A 15 2.92 5.18 -27.63
CA GLU A 15 2.77 4.99 -29.08
C GLU A 15 2.18 3.60 -29.40
N THR A 16 2.66 2.55 -28.73
CA THR A 16 2.14 1.18 -28.89
C THR A 16 0.66 1.10 -28.49
N ILE A 17 0.29 1.71 -27.36
CA ILE A 17 -1.10 1.78 -26.90
C ILE A 17 -1.99 2.52 -27.91
N ASN A 18 -1.51 3.63 -28.47
CA ASN A 18 -2.25 4.41 -29.46
C ASN A 18 -2.47 3.62 -30.76
N ILE A 19 -1.46 2.86 -31.21
CA ILE A 19 -1.57 1.97 -32.37
C ILE A 19 -2.59 0.87 -32.10
N GLN A 20 -2.55 0.22 -30.94
CA GLN A 20 -3.52 -0.82 -30.57
C GLN A 20 -4.95 -0.26 -30.51
N LYS A 21 -5.15 0.92 -29.90
CA LYS A 21 -6.46 1.59 -29.88
C LYS A 21 -6.97 1.87 -31.29
N LYS A 22 -6.12 2.38 -32.17
CA LYS A 22 -6.49 2.66 -33.57
C LYS A 22 -6.87 1.39 -34.33
N ASN A 23 -6.15 0.29 -34.12
CA ASN A 23 -6.47 -0.99 -34.76
C ASN A 23 -7.82 -1.55 -34.31
N ILE A 24 -8.12 -1.48 -33.00
CA ILE A 24 -9.43 -1.89 -32.46
C ILE A 24 -10.56 -1.03 -33.04
N GLU A 25 -10.34 0.28 -33.17
CA GLU A 25 -11.32 1.19 -33.77
C GLU A 25 -11.60 0.85 -35.23
N ILE A 26 -10.56 0.59 -36.03
CA ILE A 26 -10.70 0.17 -37.43
C ILE A 26 -11.45 -1.17 -37.53
N GLU A 27 -11.15 -2.13 -36.66
CA GLU A 27 -11.82 -3.43 -36.64
C GLU A 27 -13.32 -3.29 -36.31
N ASN A 28 -13.67 -2.42 -35.35
CA ASN A 28 -15.06 -2.11 -35.02
C ASN A 28 -15.79 -1.45 -36.20
N GLN A 29 -15.19 -0.44 -36.83
CA GLN A 29 -15.78 0.20 -38.02
C GLN A 29 -15.98 -0.79 -39.18
N GLN A 30 -15.03 -1.71 -39.39
CA GLN A 30 -15.19 -2.76 -40.38
C GLN A 30 -16.33 -3.72 -40.03
N PHE A 31 -16.48 -4.08 -38.76
CA PHE A 31 -17.59 -4.92 -38.29
C PHE A 31 -18.94 -4.23 -38.51
N GLU A 32 -19.09 -2.99 -38.07
CA GLU A 32 -20.30 -2.17 -38.23
C GLU A 32 -20.71 -2.07 -39.70
N ASN A 33 -19.76 -1.80 -40.59
CA ASN A 33 -20.01 -1.77 -42.03
C ASN A 33 -20.49 -3.13 -42.58
N ARG A 34 -19.92 -4.25 -42.13
CA ARG A 34 -20.36 -5.59 -42.55
C ARG A 34 -21.78 -5.89 -42.08
N VAL A 35 -22.11 -5.55 -40.83
CA VAL A 35 -23.46 -5.71 -40.27
C VAL A 35 -24.46 -4.85 -41.04
N TYR A 36 -24.14 -3.58 -41.28
CA TYR A 36 -24.98 -2.66 -42.04
C TYR A 36 -25.30 -3.20 -43.44
N ILE A 37 -24.29 -3.68 -44.18
CA ILE A 37 -24.47 -4.25 -45.51
C ILE A 37 -25.29 -5.54 -45.46
N ALA A 38 -25.03 -6.43 -44.49
CA ALA A 38 -25.76 -7.67 -44.33
C ALA A 38 -27.25 -7.42 -44.06
N LEU A 39 -27.56 -6.56 -43.09
CA LEU A 39 -28.92 -6.22 -42.70
C LEU A 39 -29.69 -5.52 -43.83
N THR A 40 -29.03 -4.64 -44.58
CA THR A 40 -29.59 -4.03 -45.79
C THR A 40 -29.96 -5.10 -46.82
N THR A 41 -29.07 -6.08 -47.03
CA THR A 41 -29.29 -7.18 -47.98
C THR A 41 -30.44 -8.08 -47.55
N VAL A 42 -30.53 -8.41 -46.26
CA VAL A 42 -31.64 -9.18 -45.68
C VAL A 42 -32.97 -8.46 -45.90
N ARG A 43 -33.01 -7.15 -45.62
CA ARG A 43 -34.19 -6.32 -45.87
C ARG A 43 -34.58 -6.36 -47.35
N ASP A 44 -33.64 -6.17 -48.26
CA ASP A 44 -33.91 -6.15 -49.69
C ASP A 44 -34.45 -7.51 -50.19
N LYS A 45 -33.90 -8.62 -49.68
CA LYS A 45 -34.44 -9.97 -49.92
C LYS A 45 -35.88 -10.10 -49.43
N LEU A 46 -36.18 -9.62 -48.21
CA LEU A 46 -37.53 -9.66 -47.65
C LEU A 46 -38.52 -8.81 -48.45
N ILE A 47 -38.12 -7.61 -48.90
CA ILE A 47 -38.95 -6.75 -49.75
C ILE A 47 -39.20 -7.40 -51.12
N SER A 48 -38.18 -8.04 -51.72
CA SER A 48 -38.32 -8.68 -53.03
C SER A 48 -39.31 -9.84 -53.09
N LEU A 49 -39.71 -10.38 -51.93
CA LEU A 49 -40.72 -11.43 -51.83
C LEU A 49 -42.13 -10.89 -51.58
N ASN A 50 -42.26 -9.57 -51.34
CA ASN A 50 -43.53 -8.90 -51.05
C ASN A 50 -43.82 -7.89 -52.17
N ASP A 51 -44.67 -8.27 -53.13
CA ASP A 51 -44.90 -7.57 -54.40
C ASP A 51 -45.44 -6.11 -54.29
N GLU A 52 -45.77 -5.61 -53.09
CA GLU A 52 -46.55 -4.36 -52.92
C GLU A 52 -45.81 -3.16 -52.31
N ALA A 53 -44.52 -3.22 -51.95
CA ALA A 53 -43.87 -2.13 -51.20
C ALA A 53 -42.52 -1.65 -51.76
N ALA A 54 -42.47 -1.30 -53.05
CA ALA A 54 -41.34 -0.61 -53.66
C ALA A 54 -41.51 0.93 -53.56
N GLY A 55 -41.46 1.47 -52.33
CA GLY A 55 -41.66 2.90 -52.07
C GLY A 55 -40.55 3.56 -51.22
N PHE A 56 -39.63 4.26 -51.91
CA PHE A 56 -38.77 5.38 -51.52
C PHE A 56 -38.44 5.75 -50.04
N TYR A 57 -37.11 5.85 -49.76
CA TYR A 57 -36.36 6.61 -48.72
C TYR A 57 -36.55 6.22 -47.24
N LEU A 58 -35.60 6.29 -46.29
CA LEU A 58 -34.20 6.73 -46.15
C LEU A 58 -33.60 5.92 -44.98
N ASP A 59 -32.32 5.54 -45.09
CA ASP A 59 -31.49 4.78 -44.15
C ASP A 59 -32.01 3.35 -43.77
N PRO A 60 -31.52 2.28 -44.43
CA PRO A 60 -32.03 0.90 -44.27
C PRO A 60 -31.85 0.32 -42.88
N VAL A 61 -30.80 0.72 -42.18
CA VAL A 61 -30.33 0.11 -40.95
C VAL A 61 -29.86 1.24 -40.05
N LYS A 62 -30.45 1.33 -38.87
CA LYS A 62 -30.01 2.30 -37.86
C LYS A 62 -29.25 1.57 -36.77
N GLN A 63 -28.05 2.05 -36.48
CA GLN A 63 -27.31 1.61 -35.30
C GLN A 63 -27.81 2.40 -34.09
N ILE A 64 -28.36 1.71 -33.10
CA ILE A 64 -28.87 2.33 -31.86
C ILE A 64 -27.77 2.37 -30.80
N THR A 65 -26.99 1.29 -30.71
CA THR A 65 -25.79 1.19 -29.86
C THR A 65 -24.68 0.42 -30.59
N LYS A 66 -23.48 0.26 -30.01
CA LYS A 66 -22.37 -0.45 -30.70
C LYS A 66 -22.69 -1.92 -31.00
N ASN A 67 -23.65 -2.50 -30.29
CA ASN A 67 -24.03 -3.88 -30.40
C ASN A 67 -25.52 -4.09 -30.74
N TYR A 68 -26.28 -3.04 -31.04
CA TYR A 68 -27.70 -3.13 -31.39
C TYR A 68 -28.02 -2.33 -32.65
N PHE A 69 -28.58 -3.03 -33.63
CA PHE A 69 -28.97 -2.51 -34.94
C PHE A 69 -30.45 -2.78 -35.17
N VAL A 70 -31.14 -1.85 -35.80
CA VAL A 70 -32.57 -1.96 -36.12
C VAL A 70 -32.81 -1.67 -37.59
N VAL A 71 -33.77 -2.38 -38.16
CA VAL A 71 -34.15 -2.30 -39.57
C VAL A 71 -35.65 -2.07 -39.65
N SER A 72 -36.06 -0.88 -40.11
CA SER A 72 -37.47 -0.56 -40.31
C SER A 72 -38.06 -1.39 -41.44
N PHE A 73 -39.30 -1.84 -41.26
CA PHE A 73 -40.05 -2.65 -42.20
C PHE A 73 -41.54 -2.23 -42.19
N TYR A 74 -42.24 -2.40 -43.31
CA TYR A 74 -43.60 -1.87 -43.46
C TYR A 74 -44.71 -2.92 -43.28
N ASP A 75 -44.36 -4.20 -43.19
CA ASP A 75 -45.31 -5.31 -43.10
C ASP A 75 -44.92 -6.29 -41.98
N THR A 76 -45.80 -7.24 -41.71
CA THR A 76 -45.56 -8.37 -40.82
C THR A 76 -44.39 -9.22 -41.31
N LEU A 77 -43.49 -9.58 -40.40
CA LEU A 77 -42.29 -10.34 -40.70
C LEU A 77 -42.48 -11.82 -40.35
N ASN A 78 -42.19 -12.71 -41.30
CA ASN A 78 -42.10 -14.14 -41.03
C ASN A 78 -40.76 -14.45 -40.33
N HIS A 79 -40.85 -14.93 -39.09
CA HIS A 79 -39.69 -15.20 -38.23
C HIS A 79 -38.76 -16.30 -38.79
N GLU A 80 -39.29 -17.35 -39.43
CA GLU A 80 -38.48 -18.43 -40.00
C GLU A 80 -37.65 -17.95 -41.20
N LEU A 81 -38.28 -17.13 -42.06
CA LEU A 81 -37.65 -16.58 -43.24
C LEU A 81 -36.57 -15.54 -42.87
N LEU A 82 -36.87 -14.68 -41.89
CA LEU A 82 -35.94 -13.69 -41.35
C LEU A 82 -34.69 -14.36 -40.78
N GLU A 83 -34.85 -15.43 -39.97
CA GLU A 83 -33.72 -16.17 -39.41
C GLU A 83 -32.84 -16.77 -40.50
N SER A 84 -33.45 -17.41 -41.50
CA SER A 84 -32.72 -18.04 -42.61
C SER A 84 -31.86 -17.02 -43.35
N PHE A 85 -32.41 -15.83 -43.66
CA PHE A 85 -31.67 -14.78 -44.34
C PHE A 85 -30.58 -14.15 -43.46
N LEU A 86 -30.84 -13.93 -42.16
CA LEU A 86 -29.83 -13.42 -41.23
C LEU A 86 -28.65 -14.38 -41.11
N VAL A 87 -28.91 -15.68 -40.95
CA VAL A 87 -27.85 -16.70 -40.86
C VAL A 87 -27.06 -16.81 -42.16
N GLU A 88 -27.73 -16.79 -43.31
CA GLU A 88 -27.09 -16.84 -44.62
C GLU A 88 -26.17 -15.62 -44.84
N GLU A 89 -26.71 -14.40 -44.68
CA GLU A 89 -25.96 -13.17 -44.94
C GLU A 89 -24.82 -12.96 -43.95
N PHE A 90 -25.02 -13.26 -42.66
CA PHE A 90 -23.94 -13.12 -41.67
C PHE A 90 -22.79 -14.09 -41.94
N LYS A 91 -23.07 -15.33 -42.37
CA LYS A 91 -22.03 -16.26 -42.83
C LYS A 91 -21.31 -15.73 -44.07
N GLN A 92 -22.04 -15.25 -45.08
CA GLN A 92 -21.44 -14.70 -46.31
C GLN A 92 -20.55 -13.47 -46.03
N LYS A 93 -20.96 -12.61 -45.10
CA LYS A 93 -20.19 -11.43 -44.67
C LYS A 93 -19.14 -11.74 -43.59
N HIS A 94 -18.87 -13.01 -43.29
CA HIS A 94 -17.88 -13.42 -42.29
C HIS A 94 -18.12 -12.81 -40.90
N ILE A 95 -19.39 -12.62 -40.53
CA ILE A 95 -19.82 -12.24 -39.18
C ILE A 95 -20.02 -13.55 -38.42
N LEU A 96 -18.99 -13.99 -37.69
CA LEU A 96 -18.98 -15.28 -36.99
C LEU A 96 -19.54 -15.20 -35.55
N GLU A 97 -19.93 -14.00 -35.14
CA GLU A 97 -20.44 -13.75 -33.80
C GLU A 97 -21.88 -14.24 -33.67
N ALA A 98 -22.18 -14.76 -32.47
CA ALA A 98 -23.56 -15.06 -32.14
C ALA A 98 -24.36 -13.77 -31.98
N PHE A 99 -25.63 -13.83 -32.35
CA PHE A 99 -26.53 -12.69 -32.32
C PHE A 99 -27.90 -13.11 -31.80
N GLU A 100 -28.66 -12.14 -31.32
CA GLU A 100 -30.06 -12.28 -30.96
C GLU A 100 -30.86 -11.36 -31.87
N TYR A 101 -31.93 -11.85 -32.47
CA TYR A 101 -32.83 -11.02 -33.26
C TYR A 101 -34.21 -10.97 -32.64
N GLY A 102 -34.95 -9.91 -32.89
CA GLY A 102 -36.37 -9.90 -32.55
C GLY A 102 -37.18 -8.97 -33.43
N ILE A 103 -38.49 -9.21 -33.43
CA ILE A 103 -39.46 -8.60 -34.32
C ILE A 103 -40.39 -7.74 -33.48
N TYR A 104 -40.49 -6.47 -33.83
CA TYR A 104 -41.39 -5.52 -33.24
C TYR A 104 -42.64 -5.35 -34.09
N ASP A 105 -43.80 -5.42 -33.44
CA ASP A 105 -45.09 -5.17 -34.04
C ASP A 105 -45.69 -3.88 -33.47
N CYS A 106 -45.88 -2.88 -34.35
CA CYS A 106 -46.44 -1.59 -33.97
C CYS A 106 -47.94 -1.66 -33.59
N PHE A 107 -48.69 -2.67 -34.06
CA PHE A 107 -50.10 -2.83 -33.68
C PHE A 107 -50.26 -3.34 -32.25
N SER A 108 -49.37 -4.23 -31.81
CA SER A 108 -49.36 -4.76 -30.44
C SER A 108 -48.51 -3.94 -29.46
N ASP A 109 -47.77 -2.95 -29.99
CA ASP A 109 -46.82 -2.11 -29.26
C ASP A 109 -45.73 -2.91 -28.50
N SER A 110 -45.39 -4.10 -29.01
CA SER A 110 -44.55 -5.07 -28.30
C SER A 110 -43.59 -5.84 -29.24
N ILE A 111 -42.53 -6.39 -28.64
CA ILE A 111 -41.67 -7.35 -29.32
C ILE A 111 -42.37 -8.70 -29.25
N ILE A 112 -42.81 -9.19 -30.41
CA ILE A 112 -43.64 -10.40 -30.53
C ILE A 112 -42.82 -11.68 -30.64
N TYR A 113 -41.53 -11.55 -30.94
CA TYR A 113 -40.63 -12.67 -31.11
C TYR A 113 -39.17 -12.25 -30.88
N ASP A 114 -38.42 -13.07 -30.14
CA ASP A 114 -36.98 -12.94 -29.92
C ASP A 114 -36.30 -14.31 -29.92
N LYS A 115 -35.11 -14.41 -30.52
CA LYS A 115 -34.33 -15.65 -30.52
C LYS A 115 -32.83 -15.42 -30.63
N TYR A 116 -32.09 -16.15 -29.82
CA TYR A 116 -30.63 -16.24 -29.88
C TYR A 116 -30.18 -17.27 -30.93
N VAL A 117 -29.19 -16.90 -31.72
CA VAL A 117 -28.62 -17.70 -32.82
C VAL A 117 -27.10 -17.74 -32.71
N GLY A 118 -26.56 -18.93 -32.43
CA GLY A 118 -25.12 -19.19 -32.48
C GLY A 118 -24.66 -19.57 -33.89
N LEU A 119 -23.70 -18.84 -34.45
CA LEU A 119 -23.15 -19.10 -35.79
C LEU A 119 -21.90 -20.02 -35.81
N SER A 120 -21.46 -20.51 -34.65
CA SER A 120 -20.30 -21.41 -34.47
C SER A 120 -20.64 -22.56 -33.51
N ASP A 121 -19.99 -23.72 -33.67
CA ASP A 121 -20.19 -24.91 -32.82
C ASP A 121 -19.91 -24.62 -31.33
N ALA A 122 -19.06 -23.63 -31.04
CA ALA A 122 -18.75 -23.19 -29.68
C ALA A 122 -19.85 -22.33 -29.02
N THR A 123 -20.76 -21.72 -29.80
CA THR A 123 -21.79 -20.78 -29.32
C THR A 123 -23.21 -21.34 -29.33
N GLN A 124 -23.45 -22.53 -29.88
CA GLN A 124 -24.77 -23.17 -29.88
C GLN A 124 -25.29 -23.54 -28.48
N ASN A 125 -24.40 -23.65 -27.47
CA ASN A 125 -24.73 -24.04 -26.09
C ASN A 125 -24.68 -22.89 -25.07
N ALA A 126 -24.60 -21.64 -25.51
CA ALA A 126 -24.60 -20.49 -24.59
C ALA A 126 -26.00 -20.30 -23.98
N GLU A 127 -26.09 -20.25 -22.64
CA GLU A 127 -27.34 -19.99 -21.92
C GLU A 127 -28.01 -18.70 -22.41
N LYS A 128 -29.35 -18.74 -22.50
CA LYS A 128 -30.21 -17.61 -22.84
C LYS A 128 -29.99 -16.43 -21.88
N ILE A 129 -29.03 -15.57 -22.17
CA ILE A 129 -29.04 -14.20 -21.68
C ILE A 129 -30.00 -13.48 -22.62
N SER A 130 -31.29 -13.49 -22.28
CA SER A 130 -32.30 -12.67 -22.97
C SER A 130 -31.84 -11.23 -22.84
N ALA A 131 -31.29 -10.68 -23.93
CA ALA A 131 -31.10 -9.26 -24.01
C ALA A 131 -32.50 -8.70 -24.09
N LYS A 132 -32.94 -8.04 -23.03
CA LYS A 132 -34.19 -7.30 -23.00
C LYS A 132 -34.12 -6.26 -24.11
N GLN A 133 -34.57 -6.64 -25.31
CA GLN A 133 -34.38 -5.85 -26.52
C GLN A 133 -34.99 -4.48 -26.26
N GLN A 134 -34.11 -3.48 -26.33
CA GLN A 134 -34.47 -2.12 -26.02
C GLN A 134 -35.43 -1.64 -27.10
N LYS A 135 -36.70 -1.45 -26.74
CA LYS A 135 -37.72 -0.94 -27.66
C LYS A 135 -37.20 0.36 -28.28
N TRP A 136 -37.04 0.36 -29.59
CA TRP A 136 -36.79 1.58 -30.35
C TRP A 136 -38.14 2.28 -30.57
N ASP A 137 -38.24 3.51 -30.07
CA ASP A 137 -39.43 4.36 -30.23
C ASP A 137 -39.48 4.86 -31.69
N HIS A 138 -40.20 4.12 -32.53
CA HIS A 138 -40.34 4.36 -33.96
C HIS A 138 -41.72 3.92 -34.46
N ASP A 139 -42.29 4.72 -35.36
CA ASP A 139 -43.55 4.40 -36.01
C ASP A 139 -43.33 3.37 -37.13
N GLY A 140 -43.84 2.15 -36.94
CA GLY A 140 -43.79 1.07 -37.94
C GLY A 140 -43.25 -0.25 -37.41
N HIS A 141 -43.30 -1.30 -38.24
CA HIS A 141 -42.67 -2.57 -37.90
C HIS A 141 -41.14 -2.44 -38.01
N TYR A 142 -40.41 -3.21 -37.21
CA TYR A 142 -38.96 -3.33 -37.38
C TYR A 142 -38.49 -4.67 -36.85
N PHE A 143 -37.30 -5.07 -37.29
CA PHE A 143 -36.55 -6.11 -36.59
C PHE A 143 -35.25 -5.55 -36.05
N GLY A 144 -34.90 -5.98 -34.84
CA GLY A 144 -33.66 -5.64 -34.17
C GLY A 144 -32.69 -6.82 -34.19
N VAL A 145 -31.39 -6.53 -34.27
CA VAL A 145 -30.31 -7.52 -34.12
C VAL A 145 -29.31 -7.01 -33.09
N TYR A 146 -29.10 -7.84 -32.08
CA TYR A 146 -28.26 -7.60 -30.92
C TYR A 146 -27.07 -8.56 -30.89
N PHE A 147 -25.87 -8.06 -30.61
CA PHE A 147 -24.63 -8.85 -30.52
C PHE A 147 -24.14 -8.92 -29.06
N PRO A 148 -24.53 -9.93 -28.28
CA PRO A 148 -24.26 -9.99 -26.83
C PRO A 148 -22.77 -9.99 -26.46
N ASN A 149 -21.93 -10.57 -27.33
CA ASN A 149 -20.50 -10.66 -27.09
C ASN A 149 -19.75 -9.36 -27.45
N ARG A 150 -20.42 -8.41 -28.11
CA ARG A 150 -19.94 -7.05 -28.31
C ARG A 150 -20.46 -6.23 -27.16
N ILE A 151 -19.69 -6.10 -26.09
CA ILE A 151 -20.09 -5.25 -24.97
C ILE A 151 -20.03 -3.80 -25.45
N ASP A 152 -21.10 -3.02 -25.23
CA ASP A 152 -21.02 -1.56 -25.20
C ASP A 152 -20.04 -1.17 -24.10
N MET A 153 -18.76 -1.10 -24.44
CA MET A 153 -17.83 -0.25 -23.71
C MET A 153 -18.15 1.19 -24.12
N ALA A 154 -19.33 1.68 -23.70
CA ALA A 154 -19.40 3.06 -23.24
C ALA A 154 -18.35 3.12 -22.12
N PRO A 155 -17.34 3.98 -22.24
CA PRO A 155 -16.23 3.96 -21.32
C PRO A 155 -16.78 4.44 -19.97
N SER A 156 -17.15 3.50 -19.10
CA SER A 156 -17.18 3.76 -17.67
C SER A 156 -15.71 3.87 -17.24
N GLU A 157 -15.10 5.02 -17.55
CA GLU A 157 -13.73 5.41 -17.20
C GLU A 157 -13.54 5.58 -15.68
N ALA A 158 -14.18 4.76 -14.85
CA ALA A 158 -14.16 4.92 -13.40
C ALA A 158 -13.73 3.68 -12.60
N SER A 159 -13.53 2.50 -13.20
CA SER A 159 -13.34 1.29 -12.38
C SER A 159 -12.16 0.37 -12.69
N LYS A 160 -11.20 0.75 -13.53
CA LYS A 160 -9.97 -0.07 -13.74
C LYS A 160 -8.63 0.68 -13.69
N ILE A 161 -8.59 1.92 -13.21
CA ILE A 161 -7.35 2.66 -12.89
C ILE A 161 -7.06 2.68 -11.37
N SER A 162 -7.95 2.12 -10.53
CA SER A 162 -7.81 2.16 -9.07
C SER A 162 -6.74 1.21 -8.49
N TYR A 163 -6.39 0.13 -9.20
CA TYR A 163 -5.53 -0.92 -8.64
C TYR A 163 -4.01 -0.84 -8.91
N PRO A 164 -3.46 -0.06 -9.87
CA PRO A 164 -2.00 0.16 -9.94
C PRO A 164 -1.48 1.41 -9.19
N LEU A 165 -2.33 2.39 -8.85
CA LEU A 165 -1.89 3.63 -8.16
C LEU A 165 -1.92 3.54 -6.63
N THR A 166 -2.84 2.78 -6.06
CA THR A 166 -2.95 2.62 -4.59
C THR A 166 -1.79 1.80 -4.03
N ILE A 167 -1.38 0.74 -4.71
CA ILE A 167 -0.28 -0.14 -4.29
C ILE A 167 1.06 0.61 -4.28
N THR A 168 1.33 1.43 -5.30
CA THR A 168 2.57 2.21 -5.38
C THR A 168 2.64 3.27 -4.27
N SER A 169 1.52 3.93 -3.96
CA SER A 169 1.42 4.87 -2.84
C SER A 169 1.70 4.18 -1.49
N ILE A 170 1.14 2.98 -1.26
CA ILE A 170 1.39 2.19 -0.04
C ILE A 170 2.87 1.84 0.09
N ILE A 171 3.52 1.40 -1.00
CA ILE A 171 4.94 1.07 -1.00
C ILE A 171 5.80 2.30 -0.67
N ILE A 172 5.47 3.47 -1.23
CA ILE A 172 6.21 4.70 -0.93
C ILE A 172 6.08 5.07 0.55
N VAL A 173 4.87 5.01 1.12
CA VAL A 173 4.65 5.28 2.55
C VAL A 173 5.42 4.30 3.42
N LEU A 174 5.42 3.01 3.08
CA LEU A 174 6.19 1.99 3.78
C LEU A 174 7.69 2.29 3.75
N ILE A 175 8.23 2.65 2.58
CA ILE A 175 9.64 3.02 2.43
C ILE A 175 9.98 4.22 3.30
N ILE A 176 9.16 5.28 3.27
CA ILE A 176 9.37 6.47 4.10
C ILE A 176 9.34 6.11 5.59
N ALA A 177 8.41 5.26 6.03
CA ALA A 177 8.32 4.82 7.41
C ALA A 177 9.57 4.04 7.85
N ILE A 178 10.07 3.13 7.01
CA ILE A 178 11.31 2.37 7.29
C ILE A 178 12.51 3.30 7.36
N PHE A 179 12.64 4.26 6.44
CA PHE A 179 13.72 5.25 6.48
C PHE A 179 13.65 6.13 7.74
N ALA A 180 12.46 6.61 8.11
CA ALA A 180 12.27 7.38 9.33
C ALA A 180 12.64 6.56 10.57
N TYR A 181 12.25 5.29 10.60
CA TYR A 181 12.62 4.36 11.68
C TYR A 181 14.14 4.13 11.75
N ALA A 182 14.80 3.89 10.61
CA ALA A 182 16.25 3.73 10.53
C ALA A 182 17.00 4.98 11.03
N ILE A 183 16.56 6.18 10.62
CA ILE A 183 17.13 7.44 11.09
C ILE A 183 16.96 7.58 12.60
N SER A 184 15.78 7.27 13.15
CA SER A 184 15.54 7.32 14.60
C SER A 184 16.49 6.40 15.37
N ILE A 185 16.72 5.18 14.87
CA ILE A 185 17.70 4.24 15.45
C ILE A 185 19.11 4.81 15.41
N ILE A 186 19.54 5.32 14.25
CA ILE A 186 20.90 5.88 14.09
C ILE A 186 21.12 7.05 15.04
N LEU A 187 20.14 7.95 15.16
CA LEU A 187 20.22 9.08 16.10
C LEU A 187 20.27 8.62 17.55
N ARG A 188 19.46 7.61 17.92
CA ARG A 188 19.48 7.04 19.27
C ARG A 188 20.82 6.38 19.59
N GLN A 189 21.39 5.63 18.64
CA GLN A 189 22.71 5.02 18.79
C GLN A 189 23.81 6.07 18.91
N LYS A 190 23.77 7.12 18.08
CA LYS A 190 24.73 8.24 18.16
C LYS A 190 24.68 8.93 19.53
N ARG A 191 23.47 9.27 20.01
CA ARG A 191 23.30 9.86 21.34
C ARG A 191 23.84 8.95 22.45
N LEU A 192 23.60 7.65 22.37
CA LEU A 192 24.11 6.70 23.35
C LEU A 192 25.66 6.62 23.31
N SER A 193 26.24 6.68 22.11
CA SER A 193 27.70 6.74 21.92
C SER A 193 28.29 8.02 22.48
N GLU A 194 27.63 9.16 22.30
CA GLU A 194 28.06 10.45 22.88
C GLU A 194 28.04 10.40 24.41
N ILE A 195 26.94 9.91 25.01
CA ILE A 195 26.84 9.73 26.47
C ILE A 195 27.96 8.81 27.00
N ARG A 196 28.25 7.70 26.30
CA ARG A 196 29.35 6.79 26.68
C ARG A 196 30.71 7.48 26.61
N ASN A 197 30.97 8.25 25.56
CA ASN A 197 32.23 8.97 25.41
C ASN A 197 32.39 10.06 26.48
N ASP A 198 31.33 10.83 26.75
CA ASP A 198 31.33 11.84 27.80
C ASP A 198 31.54 11.21 29.18
N PHE A 199 30.92 10.07 29.45
CA PHE A 199 31.15 9.31 30.68
C PHE A 199 32.62 8.90 30.84
N ILE A 200 33.22 8.31 29.80
CA ILE A 200 34.64 7.88 29.82
C ILE A 200 35.56 9.09 30.04
N ASN A 201 35.32 10.20 29.33
CA ASN A 201 36.12 11.41 29.49
C ASN A 201 36.01 11.97 30.92
N ASN A 202 34.79 12.08 31.45
CA ASN A 202 34.55 12.58 32.80
C ASN A 202 35.20 11.68 33.85
N MET A 203 35.06 10.36 33.75
CA MET A 203 35.72 9.41 34.64
C MET A 203 37.24 9.50 34.56
N THR A 204 37.81 9.64 33.36
CA THR A 204 39.25 9.82 33.19
C THR A 204 39.75 11.07 33.91
N HIS A 205 39.03 12.20 33.78
CA HIS A 205 39.35 13.43 34.49
C HIS A 205 39.23 13.27 36.01
N GLU A 206 38.14 12.66 36.47
CA GLU A 206 37.90 12.43 37.90
C GLU A 206 38.91 11.50 38.57
N LEU A 207 39.46 10.51 37.83
CA LEU A 207 40.51 9.61 38.31
C LEU A 207 41.90 10.27 38.27
N LYS A 208 42.16 11.18 37.33
CA LYS A 208 43.47 11.84 37.19
C LYS A 208 43.82 12.70 38.41
N THR A 209 42.84 13.39 38.99
CA THR A 209 43.03 14.26 40.17
C THR A 209 43.54 13.49 41.40
N PRO A 210 42.84 12.46 41.92
CA PRO A 210 43.33 11.70 43.09
C PRO A 210 44.68 11.02 42.82
N ILE A 211 44.90 10.49 41.61
CA ILE A 211 46.20 9.92 41.21
C ILE A 211 47.31 10.96 41.28
N SER A 212 47.07 12.18 40.79
CA SER A 212 48.06 13.27 40.83
C SER A 212 48.35 13.69 42.28
N THR A 213 47.31 13.80 43.12
CA THR A 213 47.46 14.14 44.54
C THR A 213 48.24 13.07 45.31
N ILE A 214 47.99 11.79 45.03
CA ILE A 214 48.75 10.67 45.60
C ILE A 214 50.22 10.77 45.19
N ASN A 215 50.50 10.98 43.90
CA ASN A 215 51.87 11.12 43.41
C ASN A 215 52.60 12.30 44.06
N ILE A 216 51.97 13.48 44.14
CA ILE A 216 52.56 14.65 44.79
C ILE A 216 52.82 14.37 46.27
N SER A 217 51.87 13.75 46.98
CA SER A 217 52.02 13.42 48.40
C SER A 217 53.14 12.40 48.63
N ALA A 218 53.26 11.40 47.74
CA ALA A 218 54.33 10.42 47.77
C ALA A 218 55.70 11.07 47.48
N ASP A 219 55.79 11.96 46.49
CA ASP A 219 57.00 12.71 46.17
C ASP A 219 57.45 13.57 47.36
N VAL A 220 56.51 14.15 48.11
CA VAL A 220 56.82 14.91 49.33
C VAL A 220 57.32 14.00 50.45
N LEU A 221 56.71 12.82 50.65
CA LEU A 221 57.17 11.83 51.63
C LEU A 221 58.61 11.35 51.37
N LEU A 222 59.06 11.33 50.11
CA LEU A 222 60.41 10.94 49.73
C LEU A 222 61.46 12.04 49.96
N ARG A 223 61.07 13.28 50.29
CA ARG A 223 62.01 14.37 50.53
C ARG A 223 62.63 14.27 51.92
N LYS A 224 63.93 14.58 52.02
CA LYS A 224 64.69 14.52 53.28
C LYS A 224 64.08 15.36 54.40
N ASP A 225 63.59 16.57 54.08
CA ASP A 225 62.96 17.47 55.06
C ASP A 225 61.65 16.92 55.63
N THR A 226 60.97 16.05 54.89
CA THR A 226 59.74 15.39 55.34
C THR A 226 60.05 14.13 56.16
N LEU A 227 61.08 13.37 55.79
CA LEU A 227 61.51 12.18 56.54
C LEU A 227 61.96 12.50 57.97
N GLU A 228 62.48 13.71 58.19
CA GLU A 228 62.91 14.19 59.51
C GLU A 228 61.75 14.77 60.35
N ASN A 229 60.53 14.86 59.79
CA ASN A 229 59.34 15.39 60.47
C ASN A 229 58.19 14.36 60.52
N PRO A 230 58.02 13.64 61.65
CA PRO A 230 56.97 12.63 61.81
C PRO A 230 55.55 13.14 61.59
N GLU A 231 55.28 14.39 61.94
CA GLU A 231 53.95 15.00 61.82
C GLU A 231 53.57 15.22 60.34
N ARG A 232 54.55 15.68 59.53
CA ARG A 232 54.38 15.78 58.07
C ARG A 232 54.19 14.41 57.43
N ILE A 233 54.95 13.40 57.85
CA ILE A 233 54.77 12.02 57.35
C ILE A 233 53.33 11.56 57.57
N GLN A 234 52.81 11.75 58.78
CA GLN A 234 51.45 11.33 59.11
C GLN A 234 50.39 12.12 58.31
N GLN A 235 50.61 13.41 58.07
CA GLN A 235 49.71 14.24 57.26
C GLN A 235 49.63 13.76 55.81
N TYR A 236 50.76 13.57 55.12
CA TYR A 236 50.76 13.13 53.73
C TYR A 236 50.30 11.67 53.58
N ALA A 237 50.61 10.79 54.55
CA ALA A 237 50.06 9.43 54.58
C ALA A 237 48.53 9.42 54.70
N LYS A 238 47.94 10.34 55.48
CA LYS A 238 46.47 10.52 55.55
C LYS A 238 45.89 10.99 54.22
N ILE A 239 46.54 11.92 53.53
CA ILE A 239 46.10 12.39 52.20
C ILE A 239 46.08 11.22 51.20
N ILE A 240 47.17 10.45 51.13
CA ILE A 240 47.24 9.27 50.24
C ILE A 240 46.12 8.29 50.56
N ARG A 241 45.88 7.99 51.85
CA ARG A 241 44.81 7.06 52.25
C ARG A 241 43.42 7.59 51.88
N ALA A 242 43.16 8.88 52.05
CA ALA A 242 41.89 9.49 51.69
C ALA A 242 41.63 9.42 50.17
N GLU A 243 42.63 9.77 49.35
CA GLU A 243 42.50 9.71 47.88
C GLU A 243 42.41 8.28 47.35
N ASN A 244 43.07 7.31 48.01
CA ASN A 244 42.95 5.89 47.66
C ASN A 244 41.52 5.36 47.93
N ASN A 245 40.93 5.71 49.08
CA ASN A 245 39.54 5.37 49.38
C ASN A 245 38.56 6.03 48.39
N ARG A 246 38.87 7.26 47.95
CA ARG A 246 38.07 7.97 46.94
C ARG A 246 38.14 7.27 45.58
N LEU A 247 39.33 6.84 45.15
CA LEU A 247 39.53 6.04 43.93
C LEU A 247 38.76 4.73 43.98
N GLU A 248 38.83 4.00 45.10
CA GLU A 248 38.08 2.76 45.30
C GLU A 248 36.58 2.97 45.11
N SER A 249 36.01 4.03 45.72
CA SER A 249 34.60 4.39 45.54
C SER A 249 34.25 4.73 44.08
N GLN A 250 35.13 5.41 43.35
CA GLN A 250 34.92 5.73 41.93
C GLN A 250 34.95 4.46 41.06
N VAL A 251 35.89 3.55 41.30
CA VAL A 251 35.98 2.27 40.58
C VAL A 251 34.73 1.41 40.84
N GLU A 252 34.27 1.33 42.10
CA GLU A 252 33.08 0.57 42.45
C GLU A 252 31.83 1.10 41.73
N LYS A 253 31.68 2.43 41.61
CA LYS A 253 30.60 3.05 40.82
C LYS A 253 30.64 2.65 39.35
N VAL A 254 31.83 2.62 38.74
CA VAL A 254 32.01 2.18 37.34
C VAL A 254 31.64 0.70 37.18
N LEU A 255 32.06 -0.16 38.11
CA LEU A 255 31.72 -1.59 38.08
C LEU A 255 30.22 -1.83 38.26
N GLN A 256 29.55 -1.06 39.13
CA GLN A 256 28.10 -1.13 39.29
C GLN A 256 27.36 -0.71 38.02
N LEU A 257 27.79 0.37 37.37
CA LEU A 257 27.24 0.81 36.08
C LEU A 257 27.44 -0.24 34.98
N ALA A 258 28.61 -0.89 34.92
CA ALA A 258 28.87 -1.95 33.95
C ALA A 258 28.00 -3.20 34.18
N LYS A 259 27.69 -3.53 35.44
CA LYS A 259 26.75 -4.61 35.80
C LYS A 259 25.31 -4.26 35.42
N LEU A 260 24.91 -2.99 35.59
CA LEU A 260 23.62 -2.44 35.15
C LEU A 260 23.44 -2.53 33.63
N GLU A 261 24.43 -2.10 32.83
CA GLU A 261 24.35 -2.11 31.35
C GLU A 261 24.19 -3.51 30.75
N LYS A 262 24.71 -4.56 31.40
CA LYS A 262 24.66 -5.94 30.88
C LYS A 262 23.36 -6.69 31.19
N ASP A 263 22.36 -6.05 31.81
CA ASP A 263 21.16 -6.72 32.34
C ASP A 263 21.49 -7.90 33.27
N GLN A 264 22.70 -7.91 33.84
CA GLN A 264 23.24 -9.01 34.66
C GLN A 264 22.92 -8.85 36.15
N ILE A 265 22.02 -7.94 36.51
CA ILE A 265 21.56 -7.84 37.90
C ILE A 265 20.55 -8.95 38.15
N GLN A 266 21.05 -10.12 38.56
CA GLN A 266 20.22 -11.15 39.12
C GLN A 266 19.74 -10.70 40.50
N LEU A 267 18.51 -10.17 40.55
CA LEU A 267 17.86 -9.81 41.81
C LEU A 267 17.50 -11.08 42.57
N ASN A 268 18.20 -11.33 43.68
CA ASN A 268 17.85 -12.41 44.59
C ASN A 268 16.74 -11.94 45.54
N LYS A 269 15.49 -12.15 45.11
CA LYS A 269 14.31 -11.73 45.86
C LYS A 269 14.14 -12.61 47.10
N SER A 270 14.11 -12.00 48.27
CA SER A 270 13.88 -12.66 49.55
C SER A 270 12.89 -11.88 50.40
N ILE A 271 12.21 -12.56 51.32
CA ILE A 271 11.35 -11.91 52.31
C ILE A 271 12.27 -11.23 53.32
N ILE A 272 12.13 -9.91 53.47
CA ILE A 272 12.92 -9.09 54.38
C ILE A 272 11.99 -8.28 55.30
N ASN A 273 12.43 -8.01 56.53
CA ASN A 273 11.73 -7.10 57.41
C ASN A 273 12.13 -5.65 57.07
N LEU A 274 11.19 -4.91 56.48
CA LEU A 274 11.44 -3.55 56.02
C LEU A 274 11.75 -2.59 57.18
N HIS A 275 11.13 -2.76 58.35
CA HIS A 275 11.38 -1.94 59.53
C HIS A 275 12.81 -2.09 60.03
N THR A 276 13.31 -3.32 60.09
CA THR A 276 14.70 -3.61 60.47
C THR A 276 15.68 -2.98 59.48
N LEU A 277 15.44 -3.15 58.18
CA LEU A 277 16.30 -2.58 57.14
C LEU A 277 16.33 -1.05 57.21
N ILE A 278 15.18 -0.40 57.34
CA ILE A 278 15.09 1.06 57.46
C ILE A 278 15.85 1.54 58.69
N LYS A 279 15.78 0.81 59.80
CA LYS A 279 16.50 1.14 61.02
C LYS A 279 18.02 1.01 60.85
N GLU A 280 18.51 -0.09 60.29
CA GLU A 280 19.95 -0.27 60.02
C GLU A 280 20.51 0.82 59.09
N VAL A 281 19.75 1.18 58.04
CA VAL A 281 20.13 2.27 57.15
C VAL A 281 20.13 3.60 57.90
N SER A 282 19.12 3.87 58.72
CA SER A 282 19.02 5.11 59.49
C SER A 282 20.21 5.33 60.44
N GLU A 283 20.64 4.28 61.13
CA GLU A 283 21.81 4.31 62.03
C GLU A 283 23.10 4.59 61.27
N THR A 284 23.24 4.06 60.05
CA THR A 284 24.40 4.30 59.18
C THR A 284 24.55 5.78 58.80
N PHE A 285 23.45 6.51 58.65
CA PHE A 285 23.45 7.93 58.26
C PHE A 285 23.43 8.91 59.43
N GLU A 286 23.28 8.44 60.67
CA GLU A 286 23.13 9.28 61.86
C GLU A 286 24.31 10.25 62.05
N ILE A 287 25.54 9.77 61.81
CA ILE A 287 26.75 10.59 61.91
C ILE A 287 26.71 11.75 60.89
N THR A 288 26.40 11.45 59.62
CA THR A 288 26.35 12.45 58.55
C THR A 288 25.21 13.46 58.75
N ILE A 289 24.09 13.03 59.34
CA ILE A 289 22.96 13.90 59.66
C ILE A 289 23.31 14.84 60.81
N ASN A 290 23.98 14.34 61.85
CA ASN A 290 24.45 15.15 62.98
C ASN A 290 25.52 16.16 62.57
N GLU A 291 26.47 15.78 61.70
CA GLU A 291 27.47 16.71 61.14
C GLU A 291 26.85 17.87 60.35
N ARG A 292 25.63 17.71 59.86
CA ARG A 292 24.88 18.72 59.09
C ARG A 292 23.74 19.37 59.88
N GLU A 293 23.67 19.14 61.19
CA GLU A 293 22.59 19.61 62.08
C GLU A 293 21.17 19.22 61.60
N GLY A 294 21.06 18.10 60.88
CA GLY A 294 19.80 17.59 60.36
C GLY A 294 18.98 16.84 61.41
N LYS A 295 17.69 16.63 61.13
CA LYS A 295 16.80 15.77 61.93
C LYS A 295 16.25 14.63 61.07
N LEU A 296 16.35 13.41 61.57
CA LEU A 296 15.78 12.21 60.95
C LEU A 296 14.55 11.76 61.74
N ASN A 297 13.39 11.75 61.10
CA ASN A 297 12.17 11.18 61.67
C ASN A 297 11.83 9.88 60.93
N LEU A 298 11.65 8.79 61.68
CA LEU A 298 11.23 7.50 61.15
C LEU A 298 9.76 7.26 61.53
N ASP A 299 8.89 7.11 60.54
CA ASP A 299 7.52 6.65 60.74
C ASP A 299 7.41 5.18 60.29
N LEU A 300 7.46 4.28 61.27
CA LEU A 300 7.52 2.83 61.09
C LEU A 300 6.18 2.17 61.44
N SER A 301 5.07 2.81 61.06
CA SER A 301 3.70 2.42 61.43
C SER A 301 3.00 1.48 60.42
N ALA A 302 3.72 0.99 59.40
CA ALA A 302 3.16 0.05 58.43
C ALA A 302 3.03 -1.36 59.05
N ILE A 303 1.88 -2.01 58.85
CA ILE A 303 1.60 -3.40 59.27
C ILE A 303 2.14 -4.38 58.24
#